data_AF-A0A645J8G2-F1
#
_entry.id   AF-A0A645J8G2-F1
#
_cell.length_a   1.000
_cell.length_b   1.000
_cell.length_c   1.000
_cell.angle_alpha   90.00
_cell.angle_beta   90.00
_cell.angle_gamma   90.00
#
_symmetry.space_group_name_H-M   'P 1'
#
loop_
_entity.id
_entity.type
_entity.pdbx_description
1 polymer ?
#
loop_
_entity_poly.entity_id
_entity_poly.type
_entity_poly.pdbx_seq_one_letter_code
_entity_poly.pdbx_strand_id
1 'polypeptide(L)'
;MFVDQNKQQLDGYTRDIMDLGDVAGKFASFGWHTQDTDGHDVAAIRDAIQNAKEAKGRPSVIVLDTVKGKGCTFAEGVLYNHHMSIREEEGREAVRAAEAALAALDEKGNA
;
A
#
# COMPACT_ATOMS: atom_id res chain seq x y z
N MET A 1 -0.78 4.84 13.45
CA MET A 1 -1.38 5.34 12.21
C MET A 1 -0.66 4.70 11.04
N PHE A 2 -1.37 4.40 9.96
CA PHE A 2 -0.78 3.93 8.71
C PHE A 2 -0.98 4.99 7.64
N VAL A 3 0.06 5.28 6.87
CA VAL A 3 -0.05 6.12 5.67
C VAL A 3 0.13 5.22 4.47
N ASP A 4 -0.89 5.14 3.62
CA ASP A 4 -0.82 4.46 2.33
C ASP A 4 -0.10 5.36 1.33
N GLN A 5 1.22 5.19 1.20
CA GLN A 5 2.01 5.97 0.25
C GLN A 5 2.01 5.25 -1.10
N ASN A 6 0.89 5.34 -1.81
CA ASN A 6 0.68 4.72 -3.13
C ASN A 6 1.06 5.63 -4.33
N LYS A 7 1.54 6.85 -4.03
CA LYS A 7 2.09 7.87 -4.96
C LYS A 7 1.07 8.47 -5.93
N GLN A 8 -0.22 8.14 -5.82
CA GLN A 8 -1.26 8.63 -6.73
C GLN A 8 -2.40 9.29 -5.97
N GLN A 9 -2.99 10.32 -6.56
CA GLN A 9 -4.20 10.98 -6.09
C GLN A 9 -5.28 10.97 -7.17
N LEU A 10 -6.26 11.87 -7.09
CA LEU A 10 -7.34 11.97 -8.08
C LEU A 10 -6.80 12.32 -9.48
N ASP A 11 -5.95 13.35 -9.55
CA ASP A 11 -5.53 13.97 -10.81
C ASP A 11 -4.18 13.47 -11.35
N GLY A 12 -3.65 12.37 -10.80
CA GLY A 12 -2.39 11.75 -11.24
C GLY A 12 -1.41 11.45 -10.10
N TYR A 13 -0.11 11.43 -10.40
CA TYR A 13 0.91 11.19 -9.37
C TYR A 13 1.03 12.38 -8.41
N THR A 14 1.22 12.09 -7.13
CA THR A 14 1.39 13.13 -6.10
C THR A 14 2.56 14.05 -6.42
N ARG A 15 3.71 13.49 -6.86
CA ARG A 15 4.90 14.28 -7.25
C ARG A 15 4.64 15.36 -8.32
N ASP A 16 3.68 15.12 -9.22
CA ASP A 16 3.42 16.01 -10.36
C ASP A 16 2.38 17.09 -10.02
N ILE A 17 1.55 16.86 -8.99
CA ILE A 17 0.46 17.76 -8.57
C ILE A 17 0.83 18.51 -7.28
N MET A 18 1.19 17.78 -6.23
CA MET A 18 1.68 18.32 -4.96
C MET A 18 2.57 17.28 -4.29
N ASP A 19 3.87 17.45 -4.46
CA ASP A 19 4.83 16.48 -3.95
C ASP A 19 4.78 16.39 -2.41
N LEU A 20 4.63 15.16 -1.93
CA LEU A 20 4.61 14.85 -0.52
C LEU A 20 6.02 14.74 0.07
N GLY A 21 7.05 14.55 -0.75
CA GLY A 21 8.44 14.39 -0.31
C GLY A 21 8.58 13.34 0.80
N ASP A 22 9.43 13.63 1.79
CA ASP A 22 9.64 12.76 2.95
C ASP A 22 8.47 12.85 3.95
N VAL A 23 7.50 11.95 3.80
CA VAL A 23 6.33 11.86 4.68
C VAL A 23 6.73 11.44 6.09
N ALA A 24 7.63 10.46 6.23
CA ALA A 24 8.10 9.99 7.54
C ALA A 24 8.84 11.12 8.28
N GLY A 25 9.75 11.83 7.62
CA GLY A 25 10.48 12.96 8.19
C GLY A 25 9.56 14.09 8.66
N LYS A 26 8.47 14.37 7.93
CA LYS A 26 7.45 15.34 8.38
C LYS A 26 6.82 14.90 9.70
N PHE A 27 6.38 13.66 9.84
CA PHE A 27 5.85 13.15 11.11
C PHE A 27 6.89 13.15 12.23
N ALA A 28 8.14 12.78 11.93
CA ALA A 28 9.24 12.81 12.89
C ALA A 28 9.46 14.23 13.44
N SER A 29 9.33 15.26 12.58
CA SER A 29 9.42 16.67 12.99
C SER A 29 8.32 17.09 13.98
N PHE A 30 7.18 16.39 13.99
CA PHE A 30 6.10 16.57 14.97
C PHE A 30 6.25 15.67 16.21
N GLY A 31 7.39 15.00 16.38
CA GLY A 31 7.70 14.17 17.55
C GLY A 31 7.14 12.74 17.50
N TRP A 32 6.71 12.27 16.33
CA TRP A 32 6.19 10.91 16.17
C TRP A 32 7.34 9.88 16.12
N HIS A 33 7.03 8.64 16.52
CA HIS A 33 7.81 7.48 16.08
C HIS A 33 7.44 7.17 14.63
N THR A 34 8.43 7.01 13.76
CA THR A 34 8.24 6.91 12.31
C THR A 34 8.96 5.71 11.74
N GLN A 35 8.31 5.00 10.83
CA GLN A 35 8.90 3.88 10.10
C GLN A 35 8.41 3.91 8.65
N ASP A 36 9.30 3.61 7.72
CA ASP A 36 8.96 3.27 6.33
C ASP A 36 9.07 1.75 6.17
N THR A 37 8.11 1.13 5.48
CA THR A 37 8.13 -0.31 5.21
C THR A 37 7.46 -0.62 3.89
N ASP A 38 7.82 -1.75 3.27
CA ASP A 38 7.13 -2.26 2.09
C ASP A 38 5.68 -2.60 2.46
N GLY A 39 4.73 -1.94 1.80
CA GLY A 39 3.31 -2.10 2.02
C GLY A 39 2.72 -3.40 1.45
N HIS A 40 3.53 -4.21 0.76
CA HIS A 40 3.15 -5.52 0.21
C HIS A 40 3.90 -6.69 0.88
N ASP A 41 4.80 -6.41 1.83
CA ASP A 41 5.47 -7.43 2.64
C ASP A 41 4.80 -7.56 4.01
N VAL A 42 4.03 -8.64 4.19
CA VAL A 42 3.29 -8.91 5.42
C VAL A 42 4.21 -9.06 6.63
N ALA A 43 5.39 -9.65 6.47
CA ALA A 43 6.35 -9.80 7.56
C ALA A 43 6.93 -8.45 7.96
N ALA A 44 7.31 -7.62 6.98
CA ALA A 44 7.83 -6.28 7.24
C ALA A 44 6.79 -5.37 7.91
N ILE A 45 5.51 -5.47 7.52
CA ILE A 45 4.41 -4.75 8.17
C ILE A 45 4.23 -5.21 9.61
N ARG A 46 4.22 -6.53 9.86
CA ARG A 46 4.11 -7.09 11.21
C ARG A 46 5.22 -6.59 12.11
N ASP A 47 6.45 -6.61 11.63
CA ASP A 47 7.63 -6.20 12.40
C ASP A 47 7.58 -4.68 12.69
N ALA A 48 7.17 -3.86 11.72
CA ALA A 48 6.94 -2.44 11.92
C ALA A 48 5.84 -2.16 12.97
N ILE A 49 4.77 -2.94 12.97
CA ILE A 49 3.71 -2.86 13.99
C ILE A 49 4.26 -3.20 15.37
N GLN A 50 5.10 -4.24 15.48
CA GLN A 50 5.68 -4.65 16.75
C GLN A 50 6.61 -3.56 17.31
N ASN A 51 7.49 -3.01 16.47
CA ASN A 51 8.35 -1.88 16.83
C ASN A 51 7.52 -0.64 17.26
N ALA A 52 6.42 -0.35 16.55
CA ALA A 52 5.55 0.78 16.87
C ALA A 52 4.84 0.61 18.22
N LYS A 53 4.56 -0.63 18.66
CA LYS A 53 4.01 -0.93 19.99
C LYS A 53 5.04 -0.72 21.10
N GLU A 54 6.32 -0.89 20.81
CA GLU A 54 7.41 -0.70 21.75
C GLU A 54 7.77 0.77 21.96
N ALA A 55 7.53 1.63 20.96
CA ALA A 55 7.67 3.07 21.07
C ALA A 55 6.64 3.67 22.06
N LYS A 56 7.07 3.92 23.31
CA LYS A 56 6.24 4.53 24.36
C LYS A 56 6.41 6.05 24.40
N GLY A 57 5.40 6.75 24.92
CA GLY A 57 5.45 8.19 25.18
C GLY A 57 5.33 9.09 23.95
N ARG A 58 5.08 8.52 22.77
CA ARG A 58 4.83 9.26 21.52
C ARG A 58 3.88 8.47 20.60
N PRO A 59 3.13 9.12 19.72
CA PRO A 59 2.35 8.43 18.69
C PRO A 59 3.26 7.80 17.63
N SER A 60 2.77 6.77 16.94
CA SER A 60 3.51 6.05 15.89
C SER A 60 2.82 6.17 14.53
N VAL A 61 3.61 6.40 13.48
CA VAL A 61 3.20 6.30 12.07
C VAL A 61 4.07 5.27 11.35
N ILE A 62 3.42 4.46 10.52
CA ILE A 62 4.06 3.53 9.59
C ILE A 62 3.66 3.97 8.20
N VAL A 63 4.63 4.43 7.40
CA VAL A 63 4.45 4.80 6.00
C VAL A 63 4.65 3.55 5.16
N LEU A 64 3.61 3.15 4.46
CA LEU A 64 3.58 1.93 3.66
C LEU A 64 3.89 2.29 2.20
N ASP A 65 5.01 1.79 1.67
CA ASP A 65 5.31 1.87 0.26
C ASP A 65 4.40 0.89 -0.49
N THR A 66 3.32 1.40 -1.08
CA THR A 66 2.33 0.58 -1.78
C THR A 66 2.23 0.93 -3.27
N VAL A 67 1.47 0.11 -3.98
CA VAL A 67 1.08 0.30 -5.37
C VAL A 67 -0.45 0.35 -5.38
N LYS A 68 -1.00 1.44 -5.91
CA LYS A 68 -2.45 1.61 -5.97
C LYS A 68 -3.07 0.58 -6.90
N GLY A 69 -4.11 -0.09 -6.42
CA GLY A 69 -4.79 -1.16 -7.18
C GLY A 69 -4.01 -2.47 -7.27
N LYS A 70 -2.99 -2.70 -6.43
CA LYS A 70 -2.17 -3.92 -6.43
C LYS A 70 -3.01 -5.20 -6.59
N GLY A 71 -2.64 -6.05 -7.54
CA GLY A 71 -3.26 -7.34 -7.86
C GLY A 71 -4.54 -7.24 -8.70
N CYS A 72 -5.08 -6.05 -8.91
CA CYS A 72 -6.32 -5.86 -9.66
C CYS A 72 -6.00 -5.55 -11.13
N THR A 73 -6.43 -6.42 -12.04
CA THR A 73 -6.01 -6.40 -13.45
C THR A 73 -6.37 -5.12 -14.19
N PHE A 74 -7.47 -4.46 -13.82
CA PHE A 74 -7.90 -3.20 -14.43
C PHE A 74 -7.41 -1.94 -13.69
N ALA A 75 -6.71 -2.08 -12.55
CA ALA A 75 -6.37 -0.94 -11.68
C ALA A 75 -4.87 -0.76 -11.41
N GLU A 76 -4.11 -1.85 -11.25
CA GLU A 76 -2.66 -1.76 -10.99
C GLU A 76 -1.95 -1.12 -12.19
N GLY A 77 -1.14 -0.09 -11.92
CA GLY A 77 -0.39 0.62 -12.97
C GLY A 77 -1.23 1.60 -13.82
N VAL A 78 -2.55 1.70 -13.56
CA VAL A 78 -3.42 2.66 -14.25
C VAL A 78 -3.36 4.02 -13.55
N LEU A 79 -3.05 5.09 -14.31
CA LEU A 79 -2.87 6.45 -13.76
C LEU A 79 -4.15 7.02 -13.12
N TYR A 80 -5.29 6.84 -13.78
CA TYR A 80 -6.59 7.34 -13.32
C TYR A 80 -7.44 6.23 -12.69
N ASN A 81 -6.93 5.64 -11.61
CA ASN A 81 -7.58 4.54 -10.90
C ASN A 81 -8.25 4.96 -9.57
N HIS A 82 -8.40 6.26 -9.30
CA HIS A 82 -9.03 6.75 -8.07
C HIS A 82 -10.55 6.60 -8.07
N HIS A 83 -11.20 6.86 -9.20
CA HIS A 83 -12.63 6.77 -9.38
C HIS A 83 -12.94 6.15 -10.74
N MET A 84 -13.16 4.84 -10.75
CA MET A 84 -13.41 4.08 -11.97
C MET A 84 -14.83 3.53 -11.98
N SER A 85 -15.45 3.55 -13.15
CA SER A 85 -16.61 2.70 -13.42
C SER A 85 -16.10 1.34 -13.87
N ILE A 86 -16.52 0.29 -13.18
CA ILE A 86 -16.06 -1.09 -13.42
C ILE A 86 -17.20 -1.85 -14.08
N ARG A 87 -16.95 -2.47 -15.23
CA ARG A 87 -17.91 -3.38 -15.86
C ARG A 87 -17.90 -4.70 -15.12
N GLU A 88 -19.05 -5.38 -15.09
CA GLU A 88 -19.18 -6.66 -14.39
C GLU A 88 -18.17 -7.71 -14.89
N GLU A 89 -17.84 -7.69 -16.18
CA GLU A 89 -16.83 -8.58 -16.78
C GLU A 89 -15.41 -8.32 -16.25
N GLU A 90 -15.00 -7.05 -16.15
CA GLU A 90 -13.68 -6.66 -15.62
C GLU A 90 -13.55 -7.06 -14.15
N GLY A 91 -14.63 -6.89 -13.37
CA GLY A 91 -14.69 -7.36 -11.99
C GLY A 91 -14.52 -8.88 -11.88
N ARG A 92 -15.24 -9.66 -12.70
CA ARG A 92 -15.11 -11.12 -12.72
C ARG A 92 -13.72 -11.58 -13.16
N GLU A 93 -13.10 -10.89 -14.10
CA GLU A 93 -11.72 -11.18 -14.52
C GLU A 93 -10.72 -10.94 -13.39
N ALA A 94 -10.79 -9.79 -12.71
CA ALA A 94 -9.91 -9.48 -11.59
C ALA A 94 -10.04 -10.50 -10.45
N VAL A 95 -11.26 -10.97 -10.15
CA VAL A 95 -11.48 -12.04 -9.16
C VAL A 95 -10.82 -13.34 -9.60
N ARG A 96 -11.01 -13.78 -10.85
CA ARG A 96 -10.35 -14.99 -11.37
C ARG A 96 -8.82 -14.89 -11.32
N ALA A 97 -8.27 -13.72 -11.62
CA ALA A 97 -6.84 -13.49 -11.54
C ALA A 97 -6.32 -13.60 -10.10
N ALA A 98 -7.06 -13.04 -9.13
CA ALA A 98 -6.72 -13.15 -7.71
C ALA A 98 -6.80 -14.60 -7.21
N GLU A 99 -7.83 -15.35 -7.58
CA GLU A 99 -7.97 -16.77 -7.23
C GLU A 99 -6.83 -17.63 -7.81
N ALA A 100 -6.46 -17.39 -9.07
CA ALA A 100 -5.34 -18.08 -9.70
C ALA A 100 -4.00 -17.76 -9.03
N ALA A 101 -3.78 -16.49 -8.64
CA ALA A 101 -2.59 -16.09 -7.90
C ALA A 101 -2.52 -16.76 -6.52
N LEU A 102 -3.65 -16.88 -5.82
CA LEU A 102 -3.74 -17.58 -4.54
C LEU A 102 -3.40 -19.07 -4.69
N ALA A 103 -4.01 -19.75 -5.66
CA ALA A 103 -3.75 -21.17 -5.93
C ALA A 103 -2.26 -21.44 -6.22
N ALA A 104 -1.61 -20.57 -7.00
CA ALA A 104 -0.19 -20.69 -7.32
C ALA A 104 0.73 -20.50 -6.09
N LEU A 105 0.28 -19.80 -5.05
CA LEU A 105 1.02 -19.68 -3.78
C LEU A 105 0.87 -20.94 -2.93
N ASP A 106 -0.34 -21.51 -2.88
CA ASP A 106 -0.60 -22.76 -2.15
C ASP A 106 0.23 -23.93 -2.72
N GLU A 107 0.38 -24.00 -4.04
CA GLU A 107 1.23 -25.00 -4.69
C GLU A 107 2.71 -24.84 -4.31
N LYS A 108 3.20 -23.60 -4.20
CA LYS A 108 4.59 -23.31 -3.80
C LYS A 108 4.84 -23.50 -2.31
N GLY A 109 3.82 -23.35 -1.46
CA GLY A 109 3.93 -23.62 -0.03
C GLY A 109 3.90 -25.11 0.33
N ASN A 110 3.38 -25.95 -0.56
CA ASN A 110 3.32 -27.40 -0.43
C ASN A 110 4.45 -28.15 -1.18
N ALA A 111 5.36 -27.44 -1.85
CA ALA A 111 6.52 -27.98 -2.55
C ALA A 111 7.81 -27.73 -1.75
#